data_AF-A0AAD7ZKH5-F1
#
_entry.id   AF-A0AAD7ZKH5-F1
#
_cell.length_a   1.000
_cell.length_b   1.000
_cell.length_c   1.000
_cell.angle_alpha   90.00
_cell.angle_beta   90.00
_cell.angle_gamma   90.00
#
_symmetry.space_group_name_H-M   'P 1'
#
loop_
_entity.id
_entity.type
_entity.pdbx_description
1 polymer ?
#
loop_
_entity_poly.entity_id
_entity_poly.type
_entity_poly.pdbx_seq_one_letter_code
_entity_poly.pdbx_strand_id
1 'polypeptide(L)' 'NICDISILQYHRYLQYIDLSWNQLTDISALGYVRYLIYLDVSHNLLTTLLNFRAP' A
#
# COMPACT_ATOMS: atom_id res chain seq x y z
N ASN A 1 4.58 13.42 3.60
CA ASN A 1 5.00 13.44 2.19
C ASN A 1 5.95 12.27 1.93
N ILE A 2 5.38 11.08 1.83
CA ILE A 2 6.07 9.79 1.69
C ILE A 2 6.03 9.38 0.20
N CYS A 3 7.12 8.82 -0.29
CA CYS A 3 7.21 8.29 -1.66
C CYS A 3 7.70 6.82 -1.71
N ASP A 4 8.29 6.30 -0.63
CA ASP A 4 8.75 4.91 -0.54
C ASP A 4 8.15 4.22 0.70
N ILE A 5 7.57 3.04 0.48
CA ILE A 5 6.95 2.18 1.49
C ILE A 5 7.49 0.75 1.44
N SER A 6 8.64 0.53 0.80
CA SER A 6 9.27 -0.79 0.63
C SER A 6 9.39 -1.56 1.94
N ILE A 7 9.62 -0.87 3.05
CA ILE A 7 9.71 -1.46 4.40
C ILE A 7 8.44 -2.23 4.82
N LEU A 8 7.27 -1.89 4.27
CA LEU A 8 6.01 -2.55 4.61
C LEU A 8 5.98 -4.02 4.16
N GLN A 9 6.85 -4.42 3.23
CA GLN A 9 6.92 -5.81 2.78
C GLN A 9 7.26 -6.80 3.90
N TYR A 10 7.93 -6.34 4.97
CA TYR A 10 8.31 -7.16 6.11
C TYR A 10 7.21 -7.24 7.18
N HIS A 11 6.16 -6.43 7.06
CA HIS A 11 5.12 -6.25 8.07
C HIS A 11 3.84 -6.99 7.69
N ARG A 12 3.97 -8.30 7.45
CA ARG A 12 2.87 -9.16 6.94
C ARG A 12 1.56 -9.07 7.74
N TYR A 13 1.62 -8.77 9.03
CA TYR A 13 0.49 -8.76 9.97
C TYR A 13 -0.22 -7.41 10.12
N LEU A 14 0.18 -6.36 9.37
CA LEU A 14 -0.58 -5.11 9.37
C LEU A 14 -1.98 -5.35 8.80
N GLN A 15 -2.98 -4.81 9.51
CA GLN A 15 -4.39 -4.94 9.15
C GLN A 15 -5.00 -3.63 8.68
N TYR A 16 -4.44 -2.50 9.09
CA TYR A 16 -4.94 -1.17 8.77
C TYR A 16 -3.77 -0.31 8.32
N ILE A 17 -3.86 0.23 7.10
CA ILE A 17 -2.86 1.13 6.54
C ILE A 17 -3.59 2.34 5.96
N ASP A 18 -3.25 3.53 6.46
CA ASP A 18 -3.63 4.80 5.86
C ASP A 18 -2.36 5.49 5.35
N LEU A 19 -2.27 5.59 4.03
CA LEU A 19 -1.22 6.27 3.29
C LEU A 19 -1.82 7.39 2.43
N SER A 20 -3.03 7.85 2.75
CA SER A 20 -3.69 8.93 2.03
C SER A 20 -2.84 10.21 2.05
N TRP A 21 -3.00 11.05 1.03
CA TRP A 21 -2.32 12.35 0.93
C TRP A 21 -0.79 12.27 0.95
N ASN A 22 -0.23 11.34 0.16
CA ASN A 22 1.21 11.21 -0.04
C ASN A 22 1.56 11.34 -1.54
N GLN A 23 2.80 11.01 -1.90
CA GLN A 23 3.31 11.11 -3.27
C GLN A 23 3.69 9.73 -3.82
N LEU A 24 2.96 8.69 -3.40
CA LEU A 24 3.21 7.33 -3.83
C LEU A 24 2.83 7.19 -5.31
N THR A 25 3.75 6.64 -6.09
CA THR A 25 3.53 6.23 -7.48
C THR A 25 3.46 4.71 -7.63
N ASP A 26 3.99 3.99 -6.65
CA ASP A 26 3.98 2.53 -6.55
C ASP A 26 3.58 2.10 -5.14
N ILE A 27 2.73 1.07 -5.07
CA ILE A 27 2.25 0.43 -3.84
C ILE A 27 2.45 -1.09 -3.87
N SER A 28 3.31 -1.59 -4.76
CA SER A 28 3.62 -3.03 -4.92
C SER A 28 4.07 -3.70 -3.62
N ALA A 29 4.74 -2.99 -2.72
CA ALA A 29 5.15 -3.49 -1.41
C ALA A 29 3.97 -3.98 -0.54
N LEU A 30 2.76 -3.46 -0.76
CA LEU A 30 1.56 -3.89 -0.06
C LEU A 30 1.10 -5.31 -0.47
N GLY A 31 1.57 -5.84 -1.60
CA GLY A 31 1.30 -7.22 -2.01
C GLY A 31 1.85 -8.28 -1.04
N TYR A 32 2.77 -7.90 -0.14
CA TYR A 32 3.31 -8.78 0.91
C TYR A 32 2.56 -8.66 2.25
N VAL A 33 1.67 -7.67 2.40
CA VAL A 33 0.88 -7.40 3.62
C VAL A 33 -0.41 -8.25 3.58
N ARG A 34 -0.26 -9.56 3.82
CA ARG A 34 -1.32 -10.56 3.57
C ARG A 34 -2.54 -10.46 4.48
N TYR A 35 -2.42 -9.83 5.64
CA TYR A 35 -3.52 -9.70 6.60
C TYR A 35 -4.17 -8.31 6.55
N LEU A 36 -3.96 -7.54 5.47
CA LEU A 36 -4.54 -6.21 5.32
C LEU A 36 -6.06 -6.30 5.18
N ILE A 37 -6.77 -5.57 6.05
CA ILE A 37 -8.23 -5.49 6.10
C ILE A 37 -8.70 -4.14 5.55
N TYR A 38 -7.96 -3.08 5.87
CA TYR A 38 -8.24 -1.71 5.44
C TYR A 38 -7.02 -1.08 4.80
N LEU A 39 -7.23 -0.44 3.65
CA LEU A 39 -6.22 0.33 2.93
C LEU A 39 -6.83 1.63 2.41
N ASP A 40 -6.26 2.75 2.83
CA ASP A 40 -6.47 4.04 2.17
C ASP A 40 -5.17 4.51 1.50
N VAL A 41 -5.23 4.69 0.18
CA VAL A 41 -4.15 5.24 -0.65
C VAL A 41 -4.65 6.41 -1.50
N SER A 42 -5.79 7.01 -1.11
CA SER A 42 -6.36 8.18 -1.78
C SER A 42 -5.40 9.37 -1.79
N HIS A 43 -5.56 10.29 -2.72
CA HIS A 43 -4.71 11.48 -2.82
C HIS A 43 -3.21 11.15 -2.93
N ASN A 44 -2.87 10.15 -3.73
CA ASN A 44 -1.50 9.81 -4.16
C ASN A 44 -1.33 10.04 -5.67
N LEU A 45 -0.16 9.69 -6.20
CA LEU A 45 0.21 9.84 -7.61
C LEU A 45 0.22 8.49 -8.35
N LEU A 46 -0.67 7.58 -7.94
CA LEU A 46 -0.77 6.23 -8.50
C LEU A 46 -1.27 6.29 -9.94
N THR A 47 -0.49 5.74 -10.86
CA THR A 47 -0.83 5.68 -12.29
C THR A 47 -1.25 4.28 -12.74
N THR A 48 -1.02 3.28 -11.88
CA THR A 48 -1.37 1.90 -12.10
C THR A 48 -2.27 1.41 -10.97
N LEU A 49 -3.26 0.59 -11.31
CA LEU A 49 -4.04 -0.10 -10.29
C LEU A 49 -3.15 -1.16 -9.63
N LEU A 50 -3.28 -1.33 -8.31
CA LEU A 50 -2.63 -2.44 -7.62
C LEU A 50 -3.02 -3.73 -8.34
N ASN A 51 -2.04 -4.60 -8.62
CA ASN A 51 -2.32 -5.92 -9.16
C ASN A 51 -2.87 -6.80 -8.02
N PHE A 52 -4.09 -6.47 -7.59
CA PHE A 52 -4.78 -7.09 -6.47
C PHE A 52 -5.25 -8.48 -6.91
N ARG A 53 -4.62 -9.51 -6.35
CA ARG A 53 -5.21 -10.85 -6.32
C ARG A 53 -5.91 -11.02 -4.99
N ALA A 54 -7.24 -11.05 -5.03
CA ALA A 54 -8.00 -11.64 -3.94
C ALA A 54 -7.49 -13.08 -3.69
N PRO A 55 -7.55 -13.57 -2.44
CA PRO A 55 -7.33 -14.98 -2.13
C PRO A 55 -8.12 -15.92 -3.05
#